data_AF-A0A9E3A5J4-F1
#
_entry.id   AF-A0A9E3A5J4-F1
#
_cell.length_a   1.000
_cell.length_b   1.000
_cell.length_c   1.000
_cell.angle_alpha   90.00
_cell.angle_beta   90.00
_cell.angle_gamma   90.00
#
_symmetry.space_group_name_H-M   'P 1'
#
loop_
_entity.id
_entity.type
_entity.pdbx_description
1 polymer ?
#
loop_
_entity_poly.entity_id
_entity_poly.type
_entity_poly.pdbx_seq_one_letter_code
_entity_poly.pdbx_strand_id
1 'polypeptide(L)'
;VHENQPTKAAWRSEDYVLGTFFNAGVRAYDIRDPYQPREVAHFIPPAPNGAPAGTAQINDVFVDDRCVVFAVDRHAGGLYALEMSI
;
A
#
# COMPACT_ATOMS: atom_id res chain seq x y z
N VAL A 1 -13.46 -5.55 10.58
CA VAL A 1 -12.53 -4.51 11.09
C VAL A 1 -11.99 -3.79 9.88
N HIS A 2 -12.09 -2.46 9.82
CA HIS A 2 -11.60 -1.67 8.68
C HIS A 2 -10.12 -1.35 8.90
N GLU A 3 -9.25 -1.70 7.95
CA GLU A 3 -7.78 -1.49 8.05
C GLU A 3 -7.41 0.01 8.05
N ASN A 4 -8.18 0.85 7.35
CA ASN A 4 -8.01 2.31 7.41
C ASN A 4 -9.27 2.96 8.03
N GLN A 5 -9.35 2.98 9.36
CA GLN A 5 -10.48 3.60 10.06
C GLN A 5 -10.56 5.11 9.73
N PRO A 6 -11.77 5.67 9.58
CA PRO A 6 -11.96 7.06 9.19
C PRO A 6 -11.69 8.02 10.36
N THR A 7 -10.43 8.08 10.80
CA THR A 7 -9.96 9.00 11.83
C THR A 7 -9.39 10.26 11.17
N LYS A 8 -9.18 11.33 11.95
CA LYS A 8 -8.57 12.56 11.44
C LYS A 8 -7.13 12.37 10.96
N ALA A 9 -6.44 11.36 11.45
CA ALA A 9 -5.05 11.07 11.11
C ALA A 9 -4.92 10.12 9.90
N ALA A 10 -6.03 9.67 9.33
CA ALA A 10 -6.05 8.79 8.16
C ALA A 10 -6.35 9.60 6.90
N TRP A 11 -5.57 9.35 5.84
CA TRP A 11 -5.88 9.87 4.51
C TRP A 11 -7.14 9.21 3.95
N ARG A 12 -7.88 9.99 3.15
CA ARG A 12 -9.12 9.57 2.51
C ARG A 12 -9.18 10.14 1.09
N SER A 13 -9.71 9.35 0.16
CA SER A 13 -9.95 9.77 -1.21
C SER A 13 -11.14 9.00 -1.79
N GLU A 14 -11.88 9.68 -2.65
CA GLU A 14 -12.90 9.08 -3.52
C GLU A 14 -12.34 8.80 -4.94
N ASP A 15 -11.15 9.34 -5.24
CA ASP A 15 -10.52 9.26 -6.56
C ASP A 15 -9.44 8.18 -6.64
N TYR A 16 -8.85 7.80 -5.50
CA TYR A 16 -7.71 6.90 -5.43
C TYR A 16 -7.87 5.84 -4.34
N VAL A 17 -7.47 4.62 -4.66
CA VAL A 17 -7.42 3.49 -3.71
C VAL A 17 -6.01 2.92 -3.68
N LEU A 18 -5.48 2.72 -2.47
CA LEU A 18 -4.24 1.99 -2.24
C LEU A 18 -4.55 0.59 -1.72
N GLY A 19 -3.75 -0.38 -2.14
CA GLY A 19 -3.87 -1.75 -1.66
C GLY A 19 -2.57 -2.51 -1.76
N THR A 20 -2.49 -3.63 -1.04
CA THR A 20 -1.31 -4.49 -0.99
C THR A 20 -1.59 -5.85 -1.59
N PHE A 21 -0.69 -6.33 -2.45
CA PHE A 21 -0.87 -7.53 -3.26
C PHE A 21 0.26 -8.54 -3.04
N PHE A 22 0.68 -8.77 -1.79
CA PHE A 22 1.76 -9.68 -1.43
C PHE A 22 3.06 -9.40 -2.18
N ASN A 23 3.46 -10.29 -3.09
CA ASN A 23 4.65 -10.12 -3.93
C ASN A 23 4.52 -9.03 -4.99
N ALA A 24 3.30 -8.59 -5.28
CA ALA A 24 3.02 -7.45 -6.14
C ALA A 24 3.06 -6.11 -5.40
N GLY A 25 3.43 -6.09 -4.10
CA GLY A 25 3.76 -4.88 -3.34
C GLY A 25 2.56 -4.00 -3.03
N VAL A 26 2.82 -2.70 -2.82
CA VAL A 26 1.81 -1.65 -2.68
C VAL A 26 1.44 -1.13 -4.06
N ARG A 27 0.16 -0.93 -4.32
CA ARG A 27 -0.36 -0.36 -5.57
C ARG A 27 -1.33 0.76 -5.30
N ALA A 28 -1.32 1.76 -6.17
CA ALA A 28 -2.29 2.84 -6.18
C ALA A 28 -3.08 2.80 -7.50
N TYR A 29 -4.40 2.92 -7.38
CA TYR A 29 -5.34 2.92 -8.50
C TYR A 29 -6.13 4.22 -8.51
N ASP A 30 -6.24 4.81 -9.69
CA ASP A 30 -7.21 5.87 -10.02
C ASP A 30 -8.56 5.20 -10.30
N ILE A 31 -9.58 5.59 -9.54
CA ILE A 31 -10.93 5.01 -9.56
C ILE A 31 -12.01 6.02 -9.97
N ARG A 32 -11.63 7.16 -10.56
CA ARG A 32 -12.59 8.18 -11.05
C ARG A 32 -13.56 7.64 -12.10
N ASP A 33 -13.12 6.65 -12.88
CA ASP A 33 -14.01 5.74 -13.59
C ASP A 33 -14.09 4.41 -12.80
N PRO A 34 -15.18 4.15 -12.07
CA PRO A 34 -15.30 2.95 -11.26
C PRO A 34 -15.41 1.66 -12.10
N TYR A 35 -15.71 1.76 -13.40
CA TYR A 35 -15.77 0.62 -14.30
C TYR A 35 -14.42 0.32 -14.97
N GLN A 36 -13.47 1.26 -14.92
CA GLN A 36 -12.12 1.08 -15.44
C GLN A 36 -11.03 1.64 -14.49
N PRO A 37 -10.82 1.01 -13.31
CA PRO A 37 -9.71 1.37 -12.44
C PRO A 37 -8.37 1.26 -13.16
N ARG A 38 -7.51 2.27 -13.00
CA ARG A 38 -6.22 2.35 -13.67
C ARG A 38 -5.10 2.44 -12.64
N GLU A 39 -4.13 1.52 -12.70
CA GLU A 39 -2.93 1.61 -11.87
C GLU A 39 -2.15 2.89 -12.22
N VAL A 40 -1.80 3.68 -11.20
CA VAL A 40 -1.04 4.93 -11.32
C VAL A 40 0.35 4.86 -10.71
N ALA A 41 0.56 3.98 -9.73
CA ALA A 41 1.85 3.79 -9.09
C ALA A 41 1.93 2.42 -8.42
N HIS A 42 3.15 1.94 -8.22
CA HIS A 42 3.43 0.78 -7.39
C HIS A 42 4.78 0.92 -6.67
N PHE A 43 4.91 0.19 -5.57
CA PHE A 43 6.17 -0.03 -4.87
C PHE A 43 6.31 -1.51 -4.53
N ILE A 44 7.39 -2.12 -5.00
CA ILE A 44 7.73 -3.51 -4.71
C ILE A 44 9.12 -3.50 -4.08
N PRO A 45 9.26 -3.76 -2.76
CA PRO A 45 10.57 -3.85 -2.17
C PRO A 45 11.31 -5.11 -2.66
N PRO A 46 12.65 -5.10 -2.63
CA PRO A 46 13.43 -6.32 -2.90
C PRO A 46 13.04 -7.42 -1.92
N ALA A 47 13.27 -8.68 -2.32
CA ALA A 47 13.05 -9.82 -1.45
C ALA A 47 13.85 -9.67 -0.15
N PRO A 48 13.19 -9.68 1.03
CA PRO A 48 13.91 -9.64 2.30
C PRO A 48 14.81 -10.86 2.49
N ASN A 49 15.89 -10.69 3.25
CA ASN A 49 16.77 -11.79 3.60
C ASN A 49 15.99 -12.87 4.38
N GLY A 50 16.07 -14.12 3.92
CA GLY A 50 15.36 -15.24 4.55
C GLY A 50 13.87 -15.30 4.22
N ALA A 51 13.36 -14.49 3.28
CA ALA A 51 11.98 -14.58 2.83
C ALA A 51 11.68 -15.98 2.24
N PRO A 52 10.73 -16.76 2.81
CA PRO A 52 10.48 -18.15 2.36
C PRO A 52 10.05 -18.25 0.89
N ALA A 53 9.36 -17.23 0.39
CA ALA A 53 8.87 -17.17 -0.99
C ALA A 53 9.85 -16.51 -1.97
N GLY A 54 11.05 -16.12 -1.53
CA GLY A 54 12.03 -15.40 -2.35
C GLY A 54 11.54 -14.04 -2.86
N THR A 55 10.47 -13.50 -2.28
CA THR A 55 9.82 -12.25 -2.66
C THR A 55 9.28 -11.55 -1.41
N ALA A 56 9.06 -10.24 -1.51
CA ALA A 56 8.30 -9.52 -0.51
C ALA A 56 6.86 -10.06 -0.40
N GLN A 57 6.25 -9.89 0.76
CA GLN A 57 4.90 -10.36 1.07
C GLN A 57 4.14 -9.24 1.79
N ILE A 58 3.97 -8.11 1.11
CA ILE A 58 3.30 -6.91 1.64
C ILE A 58 1.80 -7.17 1.74
N ASN A 59 1.25 -7.07 2.95
CA ASN A 59 -0.12 -7.53 3.22
C ASN A 59 -1.01 -6.50 3.92
N ASP A 60 -0.46 -5.35 4.29
CA ASP A 60 -1.22 -4.29 4.95
C ASP A 60 -0.61 -2.93 4.63
N VAL A 61 -1.47 -1.92 4.57
CA VAL A 61 -1.12 -0.54 4.27
C VAL A 61 -1.99 0.43 5.07
N PHE A 62 -1.34 1.41 5.69
CA PHE A 62 -1.98 2.56 6.30
C PHE A 62 -1.46 3.83 5.64
N VAL A 63 -2.34 4.80 5.41
CA VAL A 63 -1.96 6.09 4.84
C VAL A 63 -2.40 7.18 5.80
N ASP A 64 -1.44 7.97 6.26
CA ASP A 64 -1.73 9.07 7.18
C ASP A 64 -2.13 10.36 6.45
N ASP A 65 -2.66 11.32 7.21
CA ASP A 65 -3.10 12.64 6.72
C ASP A 65 -1.99 13.52 6.12
N ARG A 66 -0.72 13.11 6.23
CA ARG A 66 0.45 13.77 5.63
C ARG A 66 0.87 13.11 4.32
N CYS A 67 0.06 12.18 3.81
CA CYS A 67 0.36 11.38 2.63
C CYS A 67 1.58 10.46 2.80
N VAL A 68 1.86 10.04 4.03
CA VAL A 68 2.85 8.98 4.30
C VAL A 68 2.15 7.62 4.27
N VAL A 69 2.64 6.76 3.39
CA VAL A 69 2.18 5.37 3.24
C VAL A 69 3.07 4.46 4.08
N PHE A 70 2.47 3.80 5.06
CA PHE A 70 3.08 2.78 5.90
C PHE A 70 2.65 1.41 5.39
N ALA A 71 3.60 0.60 4.93
CA ALA A 71 3.33 -0.76 4.44
C ALA A 71 4.17 -1.78 5.20
N VAL A 72 3.64 -2.98 5.43
CA VAL A 72 4.33 -4.02 6.21
C VAL A 72 4.43 -5.34 5.45
N ASP A 73 5.59 -5.98 5.56
CA ASP A 73 5.84 -7.35 5.13
C ASP A 73 5.48 -8.33 6.26
N ARG A 74 4.68 -9.36 5.97
CA ARG A 74 4.20 -10.32 6.99
C ARG A 74 5.20 -11.36 7.45
N HIS A 75 6.40 -11.45 6.85
CA HIS A 75 7.34 -12.55 7.13
C HIS A 75 8.69 -12.07 7.62
N ALA A 76 9.53 -11.58 6.71
CA ALA A 76 10.97 -11.39 6.94
C ALA A 76 11.43 -9.96 6.62
N GLY A 77 10.57 -9.16 6.01
CA GLY A 77 10.83 -7.74 5.80
C GLY A 77 10.65 -6.94 7.08
N GLY A 78 9.86 -5.88 6.99
CA GLY A 78 9.56 -5.00 8.11
C GLY A 78 8.55 -3.94 7.71
N LEU A 79 8.69 -2.75 8.31
CA LEU A 79 7.88 -1.57 8.00
C LEU A 79 8.59 -0.71 6.95
N TYR A 80 7.84 -0.31 5.93
CA TYR A 80 8.27 0.63 4.89
C TYR A 80 7.46 1.92 5.03
N ALA A 81 8.13 3.06 4.93
CA ALA A 81 7.51 4.37 4.86
C ALA A 81 7.79 4.97 3.47
N LEU A 82 6.73 5.33 2.76
CA LEU A 82 6.77 5.95 1.44
C LEU A 82 6.03 7.28 1.50
N GLU A 83 6.39 8.21 0.62
CA GLU A 83 5.65 9.46 0.45
C GLU A 83 4.90 9.40 -0.89
N MET A 84 3.65 9.86 -0.90
CA MET A 84 2.87 10.01 -2.12
C MET A 84 2.62 11.49 -2.43
N SER A 85 2.70 11.85 -3.71
CA SER A 85 2.58 13.23 -4.21
C SER A 85 1.29 13.46 -5.02
N ILE A 86 0.31 12.59 -4.85
CA ILE A 86 -0.92 12.52 -5.66
C ILE A 86 -1.90 13.64 -5.32
#